data_AF-A0A1H0QNQ1-F1
#
_entry.id   AF-A0A1H0QNQ1-F1
#
_cell.length_a   1.000
_cell.length_b   1.000
_cell.length_c   1.000
_cell.angle_alpha   90.00
_cell.angle_beta   90.00
_cell.angle_gamma   90.00
#
_symmetry.space_group_name_H-M   'P 1'
#
loop_
_entity.id
_entity.type
_entity.pdbx_description
1 polymer ?
#
loop_
_entity_poly.entity_id
_entity_poly.type
_entity_poly.pdbx_seq_one_letter_code
_entity_poly.pdbx_strand_id
1 'polypeptide(L)'
;MKRRFAFPARRASGGERHSEEPERAEEIGSGRPAGGSTVRIEEINGTHVLLPAGEPVADPVTLAELGFATADEADGSVTVVVGADPGFGWPSLVELLDSVREQGATNIRLAMSGAAAERGEQPAVARWVADTWDLPVDAPDGVVLLVPGGSLFVPPDPEGGSVPVRGGRCQGWWSFAPGAERRLLGRRLPAPAWQAAVDALPTTTPGGAEMHAIPAGVLLRPEGSGPPKSGDLAFAVPASGRRPVVLVGAPADESEVAAHDITHVLGALPEWARRDALLAPGRGVDLLPAAQQAADLLKCPIEVFTGTPLLTDDVRAAAGGKDEHSVQAVVIGADGAPAWRPFVGSVVCRPTAPGRHGKPPTLGHWHLPIPGSGVGPPVPGVARLSERWSVTATRAGLGVGTAGERISFAARPLHAGRAAIDVGTPGRPLDESVLPALRKLLGAVTEDVREHAVLYVHGRCTREQMRELSRLMADHGVRRLRTTPPPSPLRRAAPAPAAGRPPISVETHRRTPTDDP
;
A
#
# COMPACT_ATOMS: atom_id res chain seq x y z
N MET A 1 8.95 -22.13 10.18
CA MET A 1 8.28 -21.37 11.25
C MET A 1 7.30 -20.41 10.59
N LYS A 2 5.99 -20.70 10.63
CA LYS A 2 4.92 -19.85 10.06
C LYS A 2 4.45 -18.90 11.17
N ARG A 3 4.67 -17.58 11.04
CA ARG A 3 4.01 -16.60 11.93
C ARG A 3 2.64 -16.28 11.36
N ARG A 4 1.60 -16.65 12.12
CA ARG A 4 0.22 -16.19 11.91
C ARG A 4 0.16 -14.76 12.45
N PHE A 5 -0.30 -13.83 11.62
CA PHE A 5 -0.72 -12.50 12.09
C PHE A 5 -1.92 -12.70 13.02
N ALA A 6 -1.73 -12.39 14.30
CA ALA A 6 -2.78 -12.40 15.30
C ALA A 6 -3.22 -10.96 15.56
N PHE A 7 -4.42 -10.62 15.12
CA PHE A 7 -5.10 -9.39 15.53
C PHE A 7 -5.66 -9.58 16.95
N PRO A 8 -5.50 -8.62 17.88
CA PRO A 8 -6.09 -8.73 19.21
C PRO A 8 -7.61 -8.57 19.12
N ALA A 9 -8.32 -9.61 19.55
CA ALA A 9 -9.77 -9.60 19.70
C ALA A 9 -10.20 -8.69 20.86
N ARG A 10 -11.16 -7.80 20.58
CA ARG A 10 -11.94 -7.06 21.59
C ARG A 10 -12.58 -8.04 22.58
N ARG A 11 -12.35 -7.88 23.88
CA ARG A 11 -13.24 -8.44 24.92
C ARG A 11 -14.03 -7.32 25.58
N ALA A 12 -15.34 -7.51 25.54
CA ALA A 12 -16.34 -6.72 26.19
C ALA A 12 -16.27 -6.89 27.72
N SER A 13 -16.52 -5.78 28.40
CA SER A 13 -16.85 -5.70 29.81
C SER A 13 -18.18 -6.40 30.12
N GLY A 14 -18.20 -7.22 31.17
CA GLY A 14 -19.39 -7.79 31.78
C GLY A 14 -18.96 -8.57 33.02
N GLY A 15 -19.26 -8.04 34.20
CA GLY A 15 -18.74 -8.52 35.48
C GLY A 15 -19.43 -9.78 36.00
N GLU A 16 -18.80 -10.38 37.01
CA GLU A 16 -19.48 -10.91 38.19
C GLU A 16 -18.46 -11.20 39.30
N ARG A 17 -18.91 -10.97 40.53
CA ARG A 17 -18.15 -11.09 41.78
C ARG A 17 -18.00 -12.57 42.13
N HIS A 18 -16.84 -12.98 42.63
CA HIS A 18 -16.80 -13.80 43.83
C HIS A 18 -15.43 -13.74 44.51
N SER A 19 -15.52 -13.59 45.82
CA SER A 19 -14.49 -13.46 46.84
C SER A 19 -13.56 -14.67 46.92
N GLU A 20 -12.27 -14.44 47.17
CA GLU A 20 -11.46 -15.27 48.07
C GLU A 20 -10.18 -14.50 48.46
N GLU A 21 -10.05 -14.26 49.77
CA GLU A 21 -8.88 -13.67 50.46
C GLU A 21 -8.06 -14.83 51.10
N PRO A 22 -6.87 -14.61 51.68
CA PRO A 22 -5.66 -15.31 51.27
C PRO A 22 -5.07 -16.20 52.38
N GLU A 23 -4.30 -17.22 52.01
CA GLU A 23 -3.41 -17.91 52.95
C GLU A 23 -1.96 -17.43 52.80
N ARG A 24 -1.48 -16.83 53.90
CA ARG A 24 -0.07 -16.54 54.20
C ARG A 24 0.72 -17.84 54.31
N ALA A 25 1.97 -17.84 53.83
CA ALA A 25 3.16 -17.64 54.67
C ALA A 25 4.45 -18.02 53.91
N GLU A 26 5.44 -17.13 53.98
CA GLU A 26 6.79 -17.35 54.53
C GLU A 26 7.83 -16.46 53.85
N GLU A 27 8.33 -15.51 54.64
CA GLU A 27 9.56 -14.74 54.40
C GLU A 27 10.77 -15.68 54.32
N ILE A 28 11.68 -15.43 53.38
CA ILE A 28 13.15 -15.49 53.58
C ILE A 28 13.79 -14.76 52.38
N GLY A 29 14.70 -13.82 52.67
CA GLY A 29 15.70 -13.38 51.70
C GLY A 29 15.74 -11.88 51.44
N SER A 30 16.22 -11.13 52.43
CA SER A 30 16.78 -9.79 52.28
C SER A 30 17.93 -9.79 51.26
N GLY A 31 17.60 -9.49 50.01
CA GLY A 31 18.54 -9.15 48.96
C GLY A 31 17.98 -7.98 48.18
N ARG A 32 18.19 -6.76 48.67
CA ARG A 32 17.92 -5.52 47.93
C ARG A 32 18.71 -5.58 46.62
N PRO A 33 18.09 -5.72 45.44
CA PRO A 33 18.81 -5.45 44.21
C PRO A 33 19.01 -3.94 44.15
N ALA A 34 20.26 -3.51 43.98
CA ALA A 34 20.56 -2.15 43.56
C ALA A 34 19.69 -1.78 42.35
N GLY A 35 19.19 -0.55 42.31
CA GLY A 35 18.22 -0.08 41.32
C GLY A 35 18.64 -0.42 39.89
N GLY A 36 18.01 -1.44 39.31
CA GLY A 36 18.09 -1.71 37.89
C GLY A 36 17.30 -0.63 37.17
N SER A 37 17.92 0.06 36.23
CA SER A 37 17.23 1.02 35.36
C SER A 37 15.97 0.35 34.79
N THR A 38 14.81 0.98 35.01
CA THR A 38 13.53 0.52 34.47
C THR A 38 13.40 0.76 32.97
N VAL A 39 14.42 1.37 32.35
CA VAL A 39 14.48 1.70 30.93
C VAL A 39 15.83 1.26 30.35
N ARG A 40 15.79 0.72 29.13
CA ARG A 40 16.95 0.28 28.35
C ARG A 40 17.05 1.14 27.09
N ILE A 41 18.28 1.52 26.74
CA ILE A 41 18.60 2.18 25.47
C ILE A 41 19.23 1.15 24.54
N GLU A 42 18.68 1.01 23.34
CA GLU A 42 19.26 0.21 22.27
C GLU A 42 19.54 1.09 21.05
N GLU A 43 20.64 0.84 20.34
CA GLU A 43 20.95 1.51 19.08
C GLU A 43 20.74 0.53 17.92
N ILE A 44 19.94 0.94 16.93
CA ILE A 44 19.64 0.17 15.73
C ILE A 44 19.90 1.07 14.52
N ASN A 45 20.97 0.78 13.77
CA ASN A 45 21.40 1.53 12.58
C ASN A 45 21.41 3.06 12.79
N GLY A 46 21.99 3.54 13.89
CA GLY A 46 22.08 4.97 14.21
C GLY A 46 20.79 5.60 14.78
N THR A 47 19.75 4.79 15.03
CA THR A 47 18.55 5.22 15.78
C THR A 47 18.63 4.71 17.22
N HIS A 48 18.53 5.62 18.19
CA HIS A 48 18.45 5.26 19.60
C HIS A 48 16.99 4.99 19.99
N VAL A 49 16.74 3.87 20.66
CA VAL A 49 15.41 3.44 21.08
C VAL A 49 15.38 3.29 22.58
N LEU A 50 14.51 4.03 23.24
CA LEU A 50 14.26 3.95 24.68
C LEU A 50 13.05 3.07 24.93
N LEU A 51 13.26 1.95 25.63
CA LEU A 51 12.23 0.94 25.91
C LEU A 51 12.14 0.65 27.41
N PRO A 52 10.96 0.28 27.94
CA PRO A 52 10.86 -0.31 29.27
C PRO A 52 11.76 -1.55 29.40
N ALA A 53 12.34 -1.75 30.58
CA ALA A 53 13.20 -2.88 30.85
C ALA A 53 12.44 -4.21 30.68
N GLY A 54 12.99 -5.13 29.88
CA GLY A 54 12.41 -6.44 29.61
C GLY A 54 11.43 -6.49 28.43
N GLU A 55 11.08 -5.35 27.83
CA GLU A 55 10.26 -5.34 26.63
C GLU A 55 11.11 -5.49 25.35
N PRO A 56 10.73 -6.40 24.43
CA PRO A 56 11.39 -6.54 23.15
C PRO A 56 11.03 -5.37 22.23
N VAL A 57 11.95 -5.02 21.34
CA VAL A 57 11.66 -4.09 20.23
C VAL A 57 10.55 -4.69 19.37
N ALA A 58 9.41 -3.99 19.27
CA ALA A 58 8.24 -4.48 18.57
C ALA A 58 8.45 -4.63 17.05
N ASP A 59 9.35 -3.83 16.46
CA ASP A 59 9.63 -3.83 15.02
C ASP A 59 11.07 -3.36 14.69
N PRO A 60 12.08 -4.25 14.81
CA PRO A 60 13.47 -3.89 14.54
C PRO A 60 13.75 -3.62 13.05
N VAL A 61 12.93 -4.15 12.14
CA VAL A 61 13.08 -3.95 10.69
C VAL A 61 12.72 -2.52 10.34
N THR A 62 11.54 -2.05 10.74
CA THR A 62 11.13 -0.69 10.41
C THR A 62 12.02 0.36 11.10
N LEU A 63 12.58 0.04 12.28
CA LEU A 63 13.61 0.87 12.92
C LEU A 63 14.93 0.88 12.14
N ALA A 64 15.36 -0.26 11.60
CA ALA A 64 16.52 -0.34 10.73
C ALA A 64 16.32 0.47 9.45
N GLU A 65 15.14 0.38 8.81
CA GLU A 65 14.77 1.18 7.64
C GLU A 65 14.74 2.69 7.98
N LEU A 66 14.25 3.07 9.16
CA LEU A 66 14.28 4.46 9.63
C LEU A 66 15.72 4.97 9.78
N GLY A 67 16.62 4.14 10.34
CA GLY A 67 18.04 4.46 10.42
C GLY A 67 18.64 4.77 9.06
N PHE A 68 18.36 3.93 8.04
CA PHE A 68 18.83 4.18 6.68
C PHE A 68 18.22 5.46 6.06
N ALA A 69 16.90 5.65 6.19
CA ALA A 69 16.21 6.80 5.61
C ALA A 69 16.66 8.13 6.23
N THR A 70 17.02 8.14 7.51
CA THR A 70 17.47 9.35 8.22
C THR A 70 18.97 9.60 8.08
N ALA A 71 19.77 8.56 7.80
CA ALA A 71 21.20 8.69 7.53
C ALA A 71 21.47 9.41 6.20
N ASP A 72 20.66 9.16 5.17
CA ASP A 72 20.77 9.83 3.85
C ASP A 72 20.50 11.34 3.92
N GLU A 73 19.85 11.83 4.98
CA GLU A 73 19.59 13.27 5.20
C GLU A 73 20.66 13.97 6.08
N ALA A 74 21.52 13.25 6.79
CA ALA A 74 22.15 13.79 7.99
C ALA A 74 23.57 14.34 7.81
N ASP A 75 23.67 15.67 7.83
CA ASP A 75 24.78 16.46 8.37
C ASP A 75 24.76 16.43 9.92
N GLY A 76 24.86 15.25 10.55
CA GLY A 76 25.03 15.12 12.02
C GLY A 76 23.76 15.13 12.90
N SER A 77 22.58 14.80 12.33
CA SER A 77 21.33 14.65 13.10
C SER A 77 21.20 13.27 13.75
N VAL A 78 20.67 13.21 14.99
CA VAL A 78 20.44 11.95 15.72
C VAL A 78 18.95 11.69 15.92
N THR A 79 18.51 10.44 15.68
CA THR A 79 17.11 10.03 15.84
C THR A 79 16.93 9.26 17.15
N VAL A 80 15.97 9.71 17.97
CA VAL A 80 15.63 9.10 19.26
C VAL A 80 14.15 8.70 19.27
N VAL A 81 13.87 7.40 19.39
CA VAL A 81 12.53 6.83 19.46
C VAL A 81 12.22 6.47 20.91
N VAL A 82 11.15 7.03 21.47
CA VAL A 82 10.73 6.78 22.86
C VAL A 82 9.48 5.92 22.85
N GLY A 83 9.64 4.62 23.16
CA GLY A 83 8.55 3.67 23.35
C GLY A 83 8.09 3.53 24.80
N ALA A 84 8.85 4.05 25.76
CA ALA A 84 8.52 4.04 27.19
C ALA A 84 7.53 5.17 27.57
N ASP A 85 6.79 4.98 28.66
CA ASP A 85 6.01 6.04 29.28
C ASP A 85 6.94 7.22 29.64
N PRO A 86 6.59 8.47 29.26
CA PRO A 86 7.35 9.68 29.60
C PRO A 86 7.81 9.77 31.06
N GLY A 87 7.01 9.24 32.00
CA GLY A 87 7.27 9.33 33.43
C GLY A 87 8.43 8.47 33.93
N PHE A 88 8.83 7.43 33.21
CA PHE A 88 9.85 6.47 33.67
C PHE A 88 11.17 6.53 32.90
N GLY A 89 11.20 7.16 31.71
CA GLY A 89 12.38 7.22 30.84
C GLY A 89 13.21 8.50 30.93
N TRP A 90 12.81 9.47 31.75
CA TRP A 90 13.41 10.81 31.74
C TRP A 90 14.90 10.86 32.10
N PRO A 91 15.39 10.20 33.18
CA PRO A 91 16.82 10.20 33.50
C PRO A 91 17.67 9.61 32.37
N SER A 92 17.24 8.49 31.78
CA SER A 92 17.93 7.85 30.65
C SER A 92 17.90 8.71 29.39
N LEU A 93 16.83 9.48 29.17
CA LEU A 93 16.77 10.43 28.07
C LEU A 93 17.76 11.58 28.28
N VAL A 94 17.85 12.14 29.49
CA VAL A 94 18.84 13.19 29.85
C VAL A 94 20.26 12.70 29.59
N GLU A 95 20.63 11.52 30.08
CA GLU A 95 21.96 10.92 29.85
C GLU A 95 22.26 10.73 28.37
N LEU A 96 21.25 10.30 27.58
CA LEU A 96 21.40 10.18 26.13
C LEU A 96 21.60 11.54 25.45
N LEU A 97 20.82 12.56 25.83
CA LEU A 97 20.92 13.90 25.27
C LEU A 97 22.29 14.53 25.55
N ASP A 98 22.82 14.34 26.77
CA ASP A 98 24.19 14.77 27.12
C ASP A 98 25.24 14.09 26.24
N SER A 99 25.16 12.76 26.11
CA SER A 99 26.08 11.98 25.26
C SER A 99 26.01 12.40 23.78
N VAL A 100 24.81 12.57 23.24
CA VAL A 100 24.59 12.98 21.84
C VAL A 100 25.13 14.39 21.57
N ARG A 101 24.98 15.31 22.54
CA ARG A 101 25.57 16.65 22.47
C ARG A 101 27.09 16.60 22.51
N GLU A 102 27.69 15.82 23.40
CA GLU A 102 29.15 15.65 23.51
C GLU A 102 29.76 15.07 22.22
N GLN A 103 29.00 14.23 21.51
CA GLN A 103 29.38 13.67 20.21
C GLN A 103 29.22 14.64 19.04
N GLY A 104 28.73 15.87 19.30
CA GLY A 104 28.65 16.94 18.30
C GLY A 104 27.42 16.87 17.40
N ALA A 105 26.31 16.29 17.86
CA ALA A 105 25.05 16.30 17.10
C ALA A 105 24.57 17.73 16.82
N THR A 106 24.04 17.93 15.61
CA THR A 106 23.57 19.24 15.12
C THR A 106 22.06 19.43 15.26
N ASN A 107 21.31 18.32 15.42
CA ASN A 107 19.85 18.29 15.57
C ASN A 107 19.41 16.96 16.20
N ILE A 108 18.29 16.97 16.91
CA ILE A 108 17.69 15.80 17.53
C ILE A 108 16.28 15.57 16.98
N ARG A 109 16.05 14.42 16.33
CA ARG A 109 14.71 13.98 15.94
C ARG A 109 14.12 13.14 17.08
N LEU A 110 13.31 13.78 17.93
CA LEU A 110 12.69 13.16 19.10
C LEU A 110 11.31 12.57 18.73
N ALA A 111 11.29 11.30 18.36
CA ALA A 111 10.07 10.52 18.10
C ALA A 111 9.42 10.06 19.41
N MET A 112 8.78 11.02 20.09
CA MET A 112 8.01 10.84 21.32
C MET A 112 6.63 11.47 21.13
N SER A 113 5.56 10.66 21.21
CA SER A 113 4.19 11.12 20.94
C SER A 113 3.82 12.35 21.79
N GLY A 114 3.37 13.41 21.12
CA GLY A 114 2.97 14.66 21.76
C GLY A 114 4.10 15.50 22.35
N ALA A 115 5.38 15.21 22.06
CA ALA A 115 6.51 15.98 22.59
C ALA A 115 6.55 17.44 22.11
N ALA A 116 5.88 17.77 21.00
CA ALA A 116 5.67 19.13 20.52
C ALA A 116 4.34 19.77 20.99
N ALA A 117 3.51 19.04 21.74
CA ALA A 117 2.24 19.56 22.24
C ALA A 117 2.46 20.48 23.45
N GLU A 118 1.95 21.71 23.35
CA GLU A 118 1.91 22.66 24.46
C GLU A 118 0.72 22.33 25.37
N ARG A 119 0.93 22.26 26.69
CA ARG A 119 -0.11 21.93 27.67
C ARG A 119 -0.29 23.08 28.65
N GLY A 120 -1.23 23.97 28.34
CA GLY A 120 -1.50 25.15 29.16
C GLY A 120 -0.27 26.06 29.22
N GLU A 121 0.20 26.37 30.43
CA GLU A 121 1.39 27.18 30.66
C GLU A 121 2.71 26.40 30.57
N GLN A 122 2.66 25.06 30.45
CA GLN A 122 3.86 24.26 30.33
C GLN A 122 4.35 24.25 28.87
N PRO A 123 5.63 24.61 28.62
CA PRO A 123 6.20 24.52 27.29
C PRO A 123 6.22 23.06 26.83
N ALA A 124 6.19 22.87 25.51
CA ALA A 124 6.37 21.56 24.91
C ALA A 124 7.70 20.92 25.37
N VAL A 125 7.73 19.60 25.55
CA VAL A 125 8.95 18.87 25.95
C VAL A 125 10.10 19.17 24.98
N ALA A 126 9.82 19.18 23.68
CA ALA A 126 10.81 19.49 22.66
C ALA A 126 11.37 20.91 22.76
N ARG A 127 10.56 21.89 23.14
CA ARG A 127 11.02 23.27 23.41
C ARG A 127 11.99 23.28 24.58
N TRP A 128 11.60 22.63 25.68
CA TRP A 128 12.44 22.56 26.87
C TRP A 128 13.78 21.86 26.60
N VAL A 129 13.77 20.76 25.84
CA VAL A 129 15.01 20.07 25.42
C VAL A 129 15.86 21.00 24.54
N ALA A 130 15.26 21.66 23.55
CA ALA A 130 15.99 22.53 22.65
C ALA A 130 16.70 23.67 23.39
N ASP A 131 16.00 24.36 24.29
CA ASP A 131 16.54 25.49 25.04
C ASP A 131 17.57 25.03 26.10
N THR A 132 17.40 23.84 26.69
CA THR A 132 18.29 23.34 27.75
C THR A 132 19.62 22.79 27.19
N TRP A 133 19.58 22.07 26.07
CA TRP A 133 20.79 21.53 25.43
C TRP A 133 21.39 22.47 24.38
N ASP A 134 20.74 23.60 24.10
CA ASP A 134 21.12 24.54 23.04
C ASP A 134 21.26 23.84 21.68
N LEU A 135 20.31 22.95 21.37
CA LEU A 135 20.28 22.13 20.16
C LEU A 135 18.89 22.17 19.50
N PRO A 136 18.79 22.23 18.17
CA PRO A 136 17.51 22.04 17.48
C PRO A 136 16.88 20.68 17.81
N VAL A 137 15.56 20.66 18.00
CA VAL A 137 14.78 19.44 18.24
C VAL A 137 13.58 19.39 17.31
N ASP A 138 13.44 18.31 16.56
CA ASP A 138 12.27 17.98 15.76
C ASP A 138 11.39 16.97 16.51
N ALA A 139 10.12 17.29 16.74
CA ALA A 139 9.22 16.47 17.55
C ALA A 139 7.76 16.51 17.05
N PRO A 140 6.96 15.44 17.28
CA PRO A 140 5.56 15.38 16.86
C PRO A 140 4.63 16.02 17.90
N ASP A 141 3.57 16.69 17.45
CA ASP A 141 2.52 17.23 18.34
C ASP A 141 1.36 16.26 18.61
N GLY A 142 1.35 15.13 17.91
CA GLY A 142 0.38 14.05 18.05
C GLY A 142 1.03 12.68 18.25
N VAL A 143 0.23 11.63 18.05
CA VAL A 143 0.74 10.24 18.06
C VAL A 143 1.71 10.06 16.90
N VAL A 144 2.90 9.54 17.17
CA VAL A 144 3.86 9.17 16.11
C VAL A 144 3.71 7.70 15.77
N LEU A 145 3.59 7.40 14.48
CA LEU A 145 3.61 6.06 13.93
C LEU A 145 4.93 5.83 13.23
N LEU A 146 5.61 4.74 13.59
CA LEU A 146 6.69 4.18 12.80
C LEU A 146 6.06 3.33 11.69
N VAL A 147 6.39 3.62 10.43
CA VAL A 147 5.72 2.99 9.27
C VAL A 147 6.73 2.35 8.30
N PRO A 148 6.31 1.31 7.55
CA PRO A 148 7.14 0.65 6.55
C PRO A 148 7.83 1.63 5.58
N GLY A 149 9.06 1.32 5.17
CA GLY A 149 9.88 2.20 4.32
C GLY A 149 10.67 3.25 5.09
N GLY A 150 10.78 3.10 6.42
CA GLY A 150 11.67 3.92 7.25
C GLY A 150 11.24 5.36 7.44
N SER A 151 9.95 5.61 7.65
CA SER A 151 9.47 6.97 7.94
C SER A 151 8.62 7.02 9.21
N LEU A 152 8.54 8.23 9.78
CA LEU A 152 7.68 8.54 10.92
C LEU A 152 6.50 9.38 10.44
N PHE A 153 5.30 9.07 10.91
CA PHE A 153 4.07 9.72 10.47
C PHE A 153 3.20 10.15 11.65
N VAL A 154 2.65 11.36 11.57
CA VAL A 154 1.62 11.86 12.50
C VAL A 154 0.26 11.84 11.77
N PRO A 155 -0.65 10.91 12.11
CA PRO A 155 -1.97 10.85 11.51
C PRO A 155 -2.80 12.09 11.89
N PRO A 156 -3.77 12.47 11.06
CA PRO A 156 -4.76 13.47 11.46
C PRO A 156 -5.59 12.94 12.63
N ASP A 157 -5.89 13.81 13.59
CA ASP A 157 -6.73 13.48 14.74
C ASP A 157 -8.17 13.14 14.29
N PRO A 158 -8.63 11.90 14.58
CA PRO A 158 -9.96 11.46 14.18
C PRO A 158 -11.10 12.15 14.94
N GLU A 159 -10.84 12.76 16.11
CA GLU A 159 -11.83 13.51 16.89
C GLU A 159 -11.90 15.00 16.52
N GLY A 160 -10.93 15.46 15.71
CA GLY A 160 -10.86 16.79 15.14
C GLY A 160 -11.84 16.99 13.99
N GLY A 161 -13.14 16.84 14.27
CA GLY A 161 -14.18 17.43 13.44
C GLY A 161 -13.83 18.90 13.22
N SER A 162 -13.94 19.34 11.98
CA SER A 162 -13.68 20.67 11.46
C SER A 162 -14.24 21.80 12.34
N VAL A 163 -13.53 22.11 13.42
CA VAL A 163 -13.61 23.37 14.13
C VAL A 163 -12.20 23.90 14.05
N PRO A 164 -11.93 24.92 13.21
CA PRO A 164 -10.66 25.61 13.30
C PRO A 164 -10.58 26.15 14.74
N VAL A 165 -9.76 25.51 15.57
CA VAL A 165 -9.27 26.15 16.79
C VAL A 165 -8.73 27.49 16.31
N ARG A 166 -9.28 28.60 16.83
CA ARG A 166 -8.81 29.95 16.50
C ARG A 166 -7.28 29.93 16.59
N GLY A 167 -6.60 29.97 15.43
CA GLY A 167 -5.16 29.77 15.31
C GLY A 167 -4.67 28.66 14.37
N GLY A 168 -5.54 27.85 13.74
CA GLY A 168 -5.17 27.02 12.59
C GLY A 168 -3.98 26.07 12.82
N ARG A 169 -3.95 25.34 13.94
CA ARG A 169 -2.85 24.43 14.26
C ARG A 169 -2.84 23.24 13.30
N CYS A 170 -1.85 23.17 12.41
CA CYS A 170 -1.56 21.99 11.62
C CYS A 170 -0.91 20.93 12.52
N GLN A 171 -1.52 19.75 12.64
CA GLN A 171 -0.91 18.61 13.33
C GLN A 171 0.24 18.03 12.49
N GLY A 172 1.33 17.67 13.16
CA GLY A 172 2.51 17.13 12.51
C GLY A 172 3.77 17.25 13.37
N TRP A 173 4.89 17.21 12.65
CA TRP A 173 6.23 17.44 13.17
C TRP A 173 6.53 18.93 13.22
N TRP A 174 7.21 19.32 14.28
CA TRP A 174 7.63 20.69 14.55
C TRP A 174 9.11 20.72 14.90
N SER A 175 9.81 21.71 14.38
CA SER A 175 11.21 22.02 14.69
C SER A 175 11.27 23.14 15.71
N PHE A 176 12.06 22.93 16.76
CA PHE A 176 12.29 23.86 17.85
C PHE A 176 13.79 24.20 17.87
N ALA A 177 14.15 25.37 17.35
CA ALA A 177 15.50 25.90 17.54
C ALA A 177 15.57 26.70 18.85
N PRO A 178 16.73 26.69 19.56
CA PRO A 178 16.89 27.39 20.83
C PRO A 178 16.49 28.86 20.73
N GLY A 179 15.59 29.30 21.61
CA GLY A 179 15.12 30.68 21.68
C GLY A 179 14.32 31.21 20.46
N ALA A 180 14.07 30.39 19.44
CA ALA A 180 13.38 30.78 18.21
C ALA A 180 11.93 30.25 18.17
N GLU A 181 11.07 30.86 17.35
CA GLU A 181 9.71 30.33 17.12
C GLU A 181 9.75 28.93 16.50
N ARG A 182 8.78 28.09 16.87
CA ARG A 182 8.69 26.72 16.33
C ARG A 182 8.26 26.76 14.87
N ARG A 183 8.79 25.84 14.06
CA ARG A 183 8.50 25.74 12.62
C ARG A 183 7.84 24.40 12.28
N LEU A 184 6.73 24.43 11.55
CA LEU A 184 6.08 23.21 11.08
C LEU A 184 6.93 22.52 10.01
N LEU A 185 7.14 21.22 10.15
CA LEU A 185 7.84 20.35 9.19
C LEU A 185 6.87 19.53 8.33
N GLY A 186 5.61 19.39 8.78
CA GLY A 186 4.55 18.63 8.12
C GLY A 186 4.34 17.27 8.79
N ARG A 187 3.65 16.33 8.13
CA ARG A 187 3.17 15.10 8.77
C ARG A 187 4.16 13.95 8.81
N ARG A 188 5.20 13.99 7.96
CA ARG A 188 6.20 12.92 7.79
C ARG A 188 7.58 13.42 8.16
N LEU A 189 8.38 12.53 8.73
CA LEU A 189 9.80 12.75 8.98
C LEU A 189 10.60 11.46 8.66
N PRO A 190 11.65 11.49 7.83
CA PRO A 190 12.01 12.53 6.84
C PRO A 190 10.83 13.08 6.03
N ALA A 191 10.86 14.36 5.69
CA ALA A 191 9.79 14.99 4.92
C ALA A 191 10.00 14.68 3.42
N PRO A 192 9.14 13.87 2.78
CA PRO A 192 9.32 13.54 1.38
C PRO A 192 9.07 14.78 0.51
N ALA A 193 9.77 14.88 -0.63
CA ALA A 193 9.68 16.04 -1.51
C ALA A 193 8.24 16.35 -1.97
N TRP A 194 7.39 15.32 -2.05
CA TRP A 194 5.98 15.41 -2.44
C TRP A 194 5.02 15.80 -1.30
N GLN A 195 5.47 15.89 -0.04
CA GLN A 195 4.58 16.14 1.11
C GLN A 195 3.71 17.38 0.92
N ALA A 196 4.31 18.52 0.59
CA ALA A 196 3.59 19.77 0.41
C ALA A 196 2.55 19.71 -0.72
N ALA A 197 2.83 18.93 -1.78
CA ALA A 197 1.89 18.73 -2.88
C ALA A 197 0.66 17.90 -2.45
N VAL A 198 0.86 16.90 -1.60
CA VAL A 198 -0.22 16.08 -1.05
C VAL A 198 -1.00 16.84 0.02
N ASP A 199 -0.33 17.58 0.89
CA ASP A 199 -0.98 18.36 1.95
C ASP A 199 -1.82 19.52 1.40
N ALA A 200 -1.55 19.97 0.16
CA ALA A 200 -2.34 20.97 -0.54
C ALA A 200 -3.59 20.42 -1.26
N LEU A 201 -3.77 19.08 -1.29
CA LEU A 201 -4.97 18.49 -1.87
C LEU A 201 -6.21 18.86 -1.03
N PRO A 202 -7.40 18.98 -1.67
CA PRO A 202 -8.63 19.15 -0.92
C PRO A 202 -8.92 17.90 -0.07
N THR A 203 -9.84 18.03 0.90
CA THR A 203 -10.28 16.87 1.70
C THR A 203 -11.34 16.03 0.98
N THR A 204 -12.02 16.60 -0.02
CA THR A 204 -13.03 15.90 -0.83
C THR A 204 -12.87 16.23 -2.32
N THR A 205 -13.26 15.27 -3.15
CA THR A 205 -13.34 15.43 -4.61
C THR A 205 -14.73 15.94 -5.03
N PRO A 206 -14.89 16.47 -6.25
CA PRO A 206 -16.20 16.90 -6.75
C PRO A 206 -17.25 15.78 -6.82
N GLY A 207 -16.82 14.51 -6.94
CA GLY A 207 -17.71 13.34 -6.90
C GLY A 207 -18.04 12.84 -5.49
N GLY A 208 -17.56 13.53 -4.44
CA GLY A 208 -17.85 13.20 -3.05
C GLY A 208 -16.85 12.25 -2.40
N ALA A 209 -15.90 11.66 -3.15
CA ALA A 209 -14.87 10.80 -2.57
C ALA A 209 -13.97 11.60 -1.61
N GLU A 210 -13.69 11.00 -0.44
CA GLU A 210 -12.91 11.57 0.65
C GLU A 210 -11.42 11.26 0.48
N MET A 211 -10.57 12.26 0.70
CA MET A 211 -9.12 12.16 0.66
C MET A 211 -8.54 12.22 2.06
N HIS A 212 -7.75 11.21 2.40
CA HIS A 212 -7.13 11.06 3.71
C HIS A 212 -5.61 10.96 3.56
N ALA A 213 -4.86 11.77 4.30
CA ALA A 213 -3.41 11.66 4.31
C ALA A 213 -2.98 10.33 4.96
N ILE A 214 -2.12 9.59 4.28
CA ILE A 214 -1.53 8.32 4.76
C ILE A 214 -0.01 8.39 4.65
N PRO A 215 0.76 7.53 5.33
CA PRO A 215 2.21 7.65 5.35
C PRO A 215 2.84 7.68 3.95
N ALA A 216 2.39 6.82 3.03
CA ALA A 216 2.90 6.75 1.66
C ALA A 216 2.34 7.81 0.68
N GLY A 217 1.35 8.61 1.08
CA GLY A 217 0.69 9.58 0.19
C GLY A 217 -0.73 9.91 0.61
N VAL A 218 -1.70 9.58 -0.24
CA VAL A 218 -3.12 9.86 -0.03
C VAL A 218 -3.96 8.60 -0.25
N LEU A 219 -4.94 8.38 0.61
CA LEU A 219 -5.99 7.37 0.48
C LEU A 219 -7.28 8.05 0.00
N LEU A 220 -7.82 7.57 -1.10
CA LEU A 220 -9.10 8.00 -1.66
C LEU A 220 -10.17 6.97 -1.32
N ARG A 221 -11.21 7.35 -0.60
CA ARG A 221 -12.33 6.48 -0.20
C ARG A 221 -13.66 7.03 -0.69
N PRO A 222 -14.69 6.18 -0.87
CA PRO A 222 -16.04 6.65 -1.15
C PRO A 222 -16.55 7.59 -0.04
N GLU A 223 -17.52 8.44 -0.38
CA GLU A 223 -18.21 9.31 0.58
C GLU A 223 -18.78 8.50 1.76
N GLY A 224 -18.60 9.00 2.99
CA GLY A 224 -19.16 8.39 4.20
C GLY A 224 -18.35 7.21 4.75
N SER A 225 -17.17 6.91 4.18
CA SER A 225 -16.32 5.80 4.64
C SER A 225 -15.58 6.09 5.96
N GLY A 226 -15.53 7.35 6.37
CA GLY A 226 -14.84 7.81 7.58
C GLY A 226 -13.31 7.82 7.46
N PRO A 227 -12.59 8.35 8.46
CA PRO A 227 -11.13 8.40 8.45
C PRO A 227 -10.50 7.00 8.63
N PRO A 228 -9.34 6.75 8.01
CA PRO A 228 -8.61 5.50 8.20
C PRO A 228 -7.99 5.45 9.61
N LYS A 229 -7.89 4.25 10.17
CA LYS A 229 -7.30 3.99 11.49
C LYS A 229 -5.86 3.52 11.33
N SER A 230 -5.01 3.75 12.33
CA SER A 230 -3.59 3.38 12.31
C SER A 230 -3.32 1.88 12.05
N GLY A 231 -4.27 1.00 12.35
CA GLY A 231 -4.18 -0.43 12.05
C GLY A 231 -4.69 -0.84 10.66
N ASP A 232 -5.18 0.09 9.86
CA ASP A 232 -5.69 -0.19 8.52
C ASP A 232 -4.55 -0.41 7.52
N LEU A 233 -4.81 -1.18 6.47
CA LEU A 233 -3.84 -1.53 5.44
C LEU A 233 -3.15 -0.31 4.79
N ALA A 234 -3.81 0.84 4.76
CA ALA A 234 -3.26 2.07 4.21
C ALA A 234 -2.00 2.57 4.94
N PHE A 235 -1.82 2.19 6.21
CA PHE A 235 -0.63 2.49 7.02
C PHE A 235 0.48 1.44 6.87
N ALA A 236 0.21 0.31 6.23
CA ALA A 236 1.20 -0.73 5.93
C ALA A 236 1.87 -0.54 4.55
N VAL A 237 1.42 0.43 3.76
CA VAL A 237 2.03 0.76 2.46
C VAL A 237 3.35 1.51 2.72
N PRO A 238 4.49 1.02 2.19
CA PRO A 238 5.77 1.63 2.45
C PRO A 238 5.86 3.03 1.84
N ALA A 239 6.34 3.99 2.64
CA ALA A 239 6.55 5.35 2.18
C ALA A 239 7.80 5.44 1.29
N SER A 240 7.76 6.32 0.29
CA SER A 240 8.91 6.65 -0.55
C SER A 240 9.22 8.13 -0.47
N GLY A 241 10.49 8.51 -0.32
CA GLY A 241 10.91 9.92 -0.36
C GLY A 241 10.58 10.65 -1.66
N ARG A 242 10.38 9.91 -2.77
CA ARG A 242 10.25 10.47 -4.12
C ARG A 242 8.88 10.29 -4.75
N ARG A 243 8.18 9.20 -4.44
CA ARG A 243 6.98 8.78 -5.18
C ARG A 243 5.75 8.69 -4.26
N PRO A 244 4.79 9.63 -4.32
CA PRO A 244 3.57 9.51 -3.54
C PRO A 244 2.69 8.39 -4.08
N VAL A 245 2.06 7.63 -3.18
CA VAL A 245 1.04 6.63 -3.53
C VAL A 245 -0.35 7.25 -3.42
N VAL A 246 -1.15 7.13 -4.47
CA VAL A 246 -2.59 7.35 -4.46
C VAL A 246 -3.25 5.98 -4.27
N LEU A 247 -3.62 5.67 -3.03
CA LEU A 247 -4.27 4.41 -2.67
C LEU A 247 -5.78 4.56 -2.86
N VAL A 248 -6.43 3.63 -3.57
CA VAL A 248 -7.86 3.73 -3.91
C VAL A 248 -8.66 2.65 -3.20
N GLY A 249 -9.59 3.09 -2.36
CA GLY A 249 -10.47 2.27 -1.55
C GLY A 249 -9.76 1.55 -0.41
N ALA A 250 -10.54 0.92 0.45
CA ALA A 250 -10.12 0.06 1.53
C ALA A 250 -11.01 -1.20 1.59
N PRO A 251 -10.58 -2.28 2.26
CA PRO A 251 -11.36 -3.51 2.34
C PRO A 251 -12.73 -3.33 3.01
N ALA A 252 -12.85 -2.36 3.92
CA ALA A 252 -14.10 -2.06 4.64
C ALA A 252 -15.09 -1.18 3.84
N ASP A 253 -14.70 -0.66 2.66
CA ASP A 253 -15.55 0.24 1.90
C ASP A 253 -16.67 -0.51 1.17
N GLU A 254 -17.90 -0.04 1.31
CA GLU A 254 -19.08 -0.67 0.68
C GLU A 254 -19.20 -0.36 -0.82
N SER A 255 -18.67 0.79 -1.26
CA SER A 255 -18.78 1.29 -2.64
C SER A 255 -17.42 1.41 -3.33
N GLU A 256 -17.40 1.50 -4.65
CA GLU A 256 -16.17 1.79 -5.41
C GLU A 256 -15.95 3.30 -5.53
N VAL A 257 -14.68 3.72 -5.57
CA VAL A 257 -14.33 5.08 -5.94
C VAL A 257 -14.49 5.25 -7.45
N ALA A 258 -15.14 6.32 -7.88
CA ALA A 258 -15.37 6.56 -9.29
C ALA A 258 -14.08 7.00 -10.03
N ALA A 259 -13.94 6.60 -11.30
CA ALA A 259 -12.76 6.92 -12.11
C ALA A 259 -12.52 8.42 -12.29
N HIS A 260 -13.57 9.24 -12.24
CA HIS A 260 -13.46 10.69 -12.35
C HIS A 260 -12.81 11.31 -11.09
N ASP A 261 -13.08 10.77 -9.90
CA ASP A 261 -12.44 11.22 -8.65
C ASP A 261 -10.96 10.86 -8.63
N ILE A 262 -10.61 9.65 -9.08
CA ILE A 262 -9.21 9.24 -9.25
C ILE A 262 -8.48 10.21 -10.19
N THR A 263 -9.11 10.56 -11.32
CA THR A 263 -8.55 11.52 -12.28
C THR A 263 -8.41 12.91 -11.66
N HIS A 264 -9.38 13.34 -10.86
CA HIS A 264 -9.36 14.63 -10.17
C HIS A 264 -8.20 14.73 -9.19
N VAL A 265 -7.99 13.72 -8.33
CA VAL A 265 -6.86 13.69 -7.38
C VAL A 265 -5.52 13.76 -8.12
N LEU A 266 -5.34 12.93 -9.14
CA LEU A 266 -4.12 12.94 -9.94
C LEU A 266 -3.92 14.30 -10.64
N GLY A 267 -4.98 14.91 -11.16
CA GLY A 267 -4.95 16.22 -11.83
C GLY A 267 -4.67 17.39 -10.90
N ALA A 268 -5.06 17.30 -9.62
CA ALA A 268 -4.82 18.32 -8.61
C ALA A 268 -3.35 18.37 -8.14
N LEU A 269 -2.59 17.28 -8.31
CA LEU A 269 -1.16 17.28 -8.03
C LEU A 269 -0.39 18.16 -9.03
N PRO A 270 0.64 18.91 -8.59
CA PRO A 270 1.61 19.54 -9.47
C PRO A 270 2.21 18.54 -10.46
N GLU A 271 2.61 18.99 -11.66
CA GLU A 271 3.06 18.11 -12.74
C GLU A 271 4.19 17.14 -12.33
N TRP A 272 5.18 17.65 -11.59
CA TRP A 272 6.31 16.82 -11.12
C TRP A 272 5.84 15.71 -10.17
N ALA A 273 4.96 16.02 -9.21
CA ALA A 273 4.42 15.04 -8.27
C ALA A 273 3.49 14.06 -8.97
N ARG A 274 2.64 14.55 -9.88
CA ARG A 274 1.75 13.72 -10.70
C ARG A 274 2.52 12.71 -11.56
N ARG A 275 3.67 13.10 -12.12
CA ARG A 275 4.51 12.23 -12.95
C ARG A 275 5.10 11.07 -12.16
N ASP A 276 5.46 11.33 -10.91
CA ASP A 276 6.09 10.34 -10.03
C ASP A 276 5.08 9.53 -9.20
N ALA A 277 3.82 9.98 -9.14
CA ALA A 277 2.75 9.34 -8.40
C ALA A 277 2.48 7.90 -8.86
N LEU A 278 2.18 7.04 -7.89
CA LEU A 278 1.84 5.64 -8.07
C LEU A 278 0.38 5.43 -7.73
N LEU A 279 -0.41 4.92 -8.68
CA LEU A 279 -1.79 4.51 -8.40
C LEU A 279 -1.79 3.08 -7.88
N ALA A 280 -2.43 2.83 -6.73
CA ALA A 280 -2.52 1.49 -6.15
C ALA A 280 -3.93 1.18 -5.64
N PRO A 281 -4.41 -0.06 -5.78
CA PRO A 281 -5.64 -0.49 -5.13
C PRO A 281 -5.40 -0.71 -3.63
N GLY A 282 -6.30 -0.25 -2.77
CA GLY A 282 -6.33 -0.62 -1.34
C GLY A 282 -7.29 -1.78 -1.04
N ARG A 283 -7.93 -2.35 -2.07
CA ARG A 283 -8.80 -3.54 -1.99
C ARG A 283 -8.72 -4.36 -3.28
N GLY A 284 -9.42 -5.48 -3.38
CA GLY A 284 -9.39 -6.39 -4.55
C GLY A 284 -10.02 -5.89 -5.86
N VAL A 285 -9.90 -4.60 -6.21
CA VAL A 285 -10.45 -3.98 -7.44
C VAL A 285 -9.37 -3.76 -8.50
N ASP A 286 -9.74 -3.97 -9.76
CA ASP A 286 -8.87 -3.71 -10.91
C ASP A 286 -8.92 -2.24 -11.34
N LEU A 287 -7.88 -1.47 -10.99
CA LEU A 287 -7.79 -0.05 -11.33
C LEU A 287 -7.38 0.24 -12.78
N LEU A 288 -7.06 -0.78 -13.60
CA LEU A 288 -6.55 -0.54 -14.96
C LEU A 288 -7.48 0.32 -15.83
N PRO A 289 -8.81 0.11 -15.88
CA PRO A 289 -9.69 0.93 -16.69
C PRO A 289 -9.67 2.40 -16.24
N ALA A 290 -9.71 2.66 -14.93
CA ALA A 290 -9.64 4.00 -14.37
C ALA A 290 -8.28 4.67 -14.64
N ALA A 291 -7.18 3.93 -14.52
CA ALA A 291 -5.83 4.41 -14.82
C ALA A 291 -5.69 4.81 -16.30
N GLN A 292 -6.23 4.01 -17.22
CA GLN A 292 -6.22 4.34 -18.65
C GLN A 292 -7.06 5.58 -18.94
N GLN A 293 -8.24 5.71 -18.33
CA GLN A 293 -9.07 6.91 -18.44
C GLN A 293 -8.35 8.15 -17.92
N ALA A 294 -7.69 8.06 -16.76
CA ALA A 294 -6.91 9.15 -16.20
C ALA A 294 -5.73 9.53 -17.12
N ALA A 295 -5.01 8.54 -17.67
CA ALA A 295 -3.93 8.80 -18.65
C ALA A 295 -4.46 9.52 -19.90
N ASP A 296 -5.62 9.10 -20.41
CA ASP A 296 -6.25 9.72 -21.59
C ASP A 296 -6.73 11.15 -21.31
N LEU A 297 -7.24 11.43 -20.11
CA LEU A 297 -7.74 12.76 -19.72
C LEU A 297 -6.60 13.73 -19.38
N LEU A 298 -5.63 13.28 -18.57
CA LEU A 298 -4.50 14.09 -18.10
C LEU A 298 -3.36 14.19 -19.13
N LYS A 299 -3.44 13.42 -20.22
CA LYS A 299 -2.44 13.36 -21.30
C LYS A 299 -1.03 13.03 -20.82
N CYS A 300 -0.91 12.32 -19.70
CA CYS A 300 0.37 11.84 -19.16
C CYS A 300 0.32 10.32 -18.92
N PRO A 301 1.47 9.64 -18.93
CA PRO A 301 1.54 8.25 -18.50
C PRO A 301 1.13 8.12 -17.02
N ILE A 302 0.40 7.07 -16.69
CA ILE A 302 0.02 6.73 -15.31
C ILE A 302 0.54 5.32 -15.01
N GLU A 303 1.38 5.19 -14.00
CA GLU A 303 1.78 3.89 -13.46
C GLU A 303 0.77 3.42 -12.42
N VAL A 304 0.30 2.18 -12.57
CA VAL A 304 -0.67 1.55 -11.68
C VAL A 304 -0.16 0.20 -11.22
N PHE A 305 -0.20 -0.04 -9.90
CA PHE A 305 0.07 -1.35 -9.35
C PHE A 305 -1.08 -2.32 -9.62
N THR A 306 -0.74 -3.58 -9.85
CA THR A 306 -1.71 -4.67 -9.95
C THR A 306 -2.33 -4.98 -8.59
N GLY A 307 -1.61 -4.80 -7.49
CA GLY A 307 -2.09 -5.04 -6.12
C GLY A 307 -1.64 -3.94 -5.16
N THR A 308 -1.99 -4.03 -3.88
CA THR A 308 -1.50 -3.10 -2.86
C THR A 308 0.01 -3.30 -2.68
N PRO A 309 0.84 -2.25 -2.79
CA PRO A 309 2.27 -2.36 -2.53
C PRO A 309 2.51 -2.55 -1.03
N LEU A 310 3.13 -3.68 -0.66
CA LEU A 310 3.46 -4.03 0.71
C LEU A 310 4.92 -4.52 0.77
N LEU A 311 5.57 -4.34 1.92
CA LEU A 311 6.84 -5.01 2.18
C LEU A 311 6.60 -6.51 2.32
N THR A 312 7.43 -7.32 1.65
CA THR A 312 7.42 -8.77 1.78
C THR A 312 8.79 -9.29 2.18
N ASP A 313 8.81 -10.29 3.06
CA ASP A 313 10.03 -10.95 3.56
C ASP A 313 10.61 -11.97 2.56
N ASP A 314 10.54 -11.68 1.25
CA ASP A 314 11.02 -12.60 0.24
C ASP A 314 12.55 -12.62 0.16
N VAL A 315 13.15 -13.51 0.97
CA VAL A 315 14.58 -13.88 0.99
C VAL A 315 15.14 -14.26 -0.41
N ARG A 316 14.27 -14.54 -1.39
CA ARG A 316 14.68 -14.95 -2.76
C ARG A 316 15.17 -13.80 -3.66
N ALA A 317 14.87 -12.54 -3.34
CA ALA A 317 15.42 -11.40 -4.08
C ALA A 317 16.90 -11.12 -3.71
N ALA A 318 17.39 -11.66 -2.59
CA ALA A 318 18.73 -11.45 -2.06
C ALA A 318 19.82 -12.27 -2.77
N ALA A 319 19.77 -12.41 -4.10
CA ALA A 319 20.89 -12.93 -4.90
C ALA A 319 22.07 -11.92 -4.99
N GLY A 320 22.13 -10.96 -4.07
CA GLY A 320 23.09 -9.86 -4.05
C GLY A 320 23.27 -9.21 -2.68
N GLY A 321 23.16 -9.95 -1.57
CA GLY A 321 23.61 -9.52 -0.25
C GLY A 321 22.73 -8.48 0.47
N LYS A 322 22.58 -8.69 1.79
CA LYS A 322 21.71 -8.02 2.76
C LYS A 322 20.22 -8.39 2.62
N ASP A 323 19.61 -8.69 3.77
CA ASP A 323 18.18 -8.95 3.93
C ASP A 323 17.39 -7.68 3.57
N GLU A 324 17.21 -7.42 2.27
CA GLU A 324 16.51 -6.25 1.77
C GLU A 324 15.03 -6.59 1.59
N HIS A 325 14.17 -5.97 2.40
CA HIS A 325 12.72 -6.09 2.24
C HIS A 325 12.33 -5.50 0.89
N SER A 326 11.69 -6.30 0.05
CA SER A 326 11.27 -5.85 -1.28
C SER A 326 9.82 -5.39 -1.24
N VAL A 327 9.52 -4.21 -1.79
CA VAL A 327 8.15 -3.77 -2.02
C VAL A 327 7.57 -4.62 -3.16
N GLN A 328 6.53 -5.39 -2.87
CA GLN A 328 5.82 -6.19 -3.87
C GLN A 328 4.35 -5.83 -3.90
N ALA A 329 3.75 -5.94 -5.08
CA ALA A 329 2.30 -5.89 -5.21
C ALA A 329 1.69 -7.13 -4.55
N VAL A 330 0.63 -6.95 -3.76
CA VAL A 330 -0.13 -8.02 -3.13
C VAL A 330 -1.60 -7.82 -3.43
N VAL A 331 -2.28 -8.83 -3.95
CA VAL A 331 -3.72 -8.75 -4.16
C VAL A 331 -4.43 -9.00 -2.85
N ILE A 332 -5.31 -8.09 -2.45
CA ILE A 332 -6.02 -8.13 -1.17
C ILE A 332 -7.40 -8.77 -1.35
N GLY A 333 -7.71 -9.73 -0.48
CA GLY A 333 -8.99 -10.41 -0.41
C GLY A 333 -10.12 -9.50 0.09
N ALA A 334 -11.36 -9.97 -0.03
CA ALA A 334 -12.53 -9.24 0.47
C ALA A 334 -12.56 -9.14 2.01
N ASP A 335 -11.83 -10.02 2.69
CA ASP A 335 -11.61 -10.02 4.14
C ASP A 335 -10.48 -9.08 4.58
N GLY A 336 -9.83 -8.39 3.63
CA GLY A 336 -8.67 -7.53 3.89
C GLY A 336 -7.35 -8.30 4.05
N ALA A 337 -7.36 -9.63 3.94
CA ALA A 337 -6.13 -10.43 4.03
C ALA A 337 -5.38 -10.47 2.69
N PRO A 338 -4.04 -10.59 2.70
CA PRO A 338 -3.26 -10.95 1.51
C PRO A 338 -3.77 -12.24 0.87
N ALA A 339 -4.18 -12.19 -0.40
CA ALA A 339 -4.67 -13.36 -1.13
C ALA A 339 -3.53 -14.05 -1.90
N TRP A 340 -2.90 -13.34 -2.84
CA TRP A 340 -1.79 -13.86 -3.65
C TRP A 340 -0.96 -12.73 -4.26
N ARG A 341 0.26 -13.04 -4.69
CA ARG A 341 1.18 -12.08 -5.31
C ARG A 341 1.15 -12.18 -6.84
N PRO A 342 0.86 -11.08 -7.57
CA PRO A 342 0.83 -11.09 -9.02
C PRO A 342 2.24 -11.03 -9.62
N PHE A 343 2.43 -11.75 -10.73
CA PHE A 343 3.68 -11.77 -11.50
C PHE A 343 3.99 -10.42 -12.17
N VAL A 344 2.96 -9.63 -12.47
CA VAL A 344 3.10 -8.25 -12.93
C VAL A 344 2.76 -7.35 -11.76
N GLY A 345 3.76 -6.71 -11.16
CA GLY A 345 3.58 -5.81 -10.02
C GLY A 345 3.00 -4.46 -10.43
N SER A 346 3.43 -3.89 -11.55
CA SER A 346 2.89 -2.63 -12.07
C SER A 346 2.82 -2.60 -13.60
N VAL A 347 1.96 -1.75 -14.13
CA VAL A 347 1.89 -1.42 -15.55
C VAL A 347 1.77 0.08 -15.76
N VAL A 348 2.18 0.55 -16.93
CA VAL A 348 2.07 1.95 -17.33
C VAL A 348 1.02 2.10 -18.42
N CYS A 349 -0.06 2.80 -18.09
CA CYS A 349 -1.07 3.27 -19.04
C CYS A 349 -0.54 4.52 -19.74
N ARG A 350 -0.54 4.52 -21.08
CA ARG A 350 -0.16 5.70 -21.87
C ARG A 350 -1.38 6.31 -22.53
N PRO A 351 -1.41 7.64 -22.71
CA PRO A 351 -2.52 8.30 -23.39
C PRO A 351 -2.74 7.72 -24.79
N THR A 352 -3.99 7.43 -25.12
CA THR A 352 -4.45 7.02 -26.44
C THR A 352 -4.73 8.25 -27.28
N ALA A 353 -4.16 8.30 -28.49
CA ALA A 353 -4.46 9.38 -29.42
C ALA A 353 -5.92 9.28 -29.91
N PRO A 354 -6.63 10.41 -30.09
CA PRO A 354 -7.99 10.41 -30.63
C PRO A 354 -8.09 9.61 -31.93
N GLY A 355 -9.10 8.75 -32.04
CA GLY A 355 -9.34 7.93 -33.24
C GLY A 355 -8.38 6.76 -33.45
N ARG A 356 -7.46 6.48 -32.52
CA ARG A 356 -6.60 5.28 -32.57
C ARG A 356 -7.08 4.24 -31.56
N HIS A 357 -6.82 2.97 -31.87
CA HIS A 357 -6.92 1.92 -30.86
C HIS A 357 -5.89 2.17 -29.76
N GLY A 358 -6.35 2.10 -28.50
CA GLY A 358 -5.48 2.23 -27.35
C GLY A 358 -4.36 1.21 -27.40
N LYS A 359 -3.13 1.67 -27.16
CA LYS A 359 -2.00 0.76 -27.00
C LYS A 359 -2.21 -0.02 -25.68
N PRO A 360 -1.93 -1.34 -25.66
CA PRO A 360 -1.99 -2.07 -24.41
C PRO A 360 -1.01 -1.45 -23.39
N PRO A 361 -1.32 -1.52 -22.08
CA PRO A 361 -0.40 -1.08 -21.04
C PRO A 361 0.95 -1.78 -21.18
N THR A 362 2.03 -1.05 -20.90
CA THR A 362 3.38 -1.65 -20.88
C THR A 362 3.69 -2.16 -19.49
N LEU A 363 4.35 -3.31 -19.39
CA LEU A 363 4.82 -3.84 -18.11
C LEU A 363 5.81 -2.84 -17.47
N GLY A 364 5.57 -2.51 -16.20
CA GLY A 364 6.51 -1.81 -15.35
C GLY A 364 7.35 -2.83 -14.61
N HIS A 365 7.03 -3.08 -13.34
CA HIS A 365 7.64 -4.14 -12.55
C HIS A 365 6.99 -5.50 -12.81
N TRP A 366 7.78 -6.53 -13.06
CA TRP A 366 7.31 -7.91 -13.25
C TRP A 366 8.39 -8.93 -12.90
N HIS A 367 7.96 -10.15 -12.58
CA HIS A 367 8.80 -11.31 -12.36
C HIS A 367 8.12 -12.57 -12.92
N LEU A 368 8.89 -13.64 -13.09
CA LEU A 368 8.37 -14.95 -13.49
C LEU A 368 8.88 -16.01 -12.50
N PRO A 369 8.09 -17.07 -12.24
CA PRO A 369 8.45 -18.10 -11.27
C PRO A 369 9.64 -18.97 -11.73
N ILE A 370 10.08 -18.83 -12.98
CA ILE A 370 11.12 -19.67 -13.58
C ILE A 370 12.50 -19.05 -13.34
N PRO A 371 13.44 -19.77 -12.68
CA PRO A 371 14.80 -19.29 -12.48
C PRO A 371 15.50 -18.94 -13.80
N GLY A 372 16.30 -17.87 -13.80
CA GLY A 372 17.07 -17.43 -14.98
C GLY A 372 16.26 -16.68 -16.05
N SER A 373 15.00 -16.33 -15.78
CA SER A 373 14.12 -15.59 -16.70
C SER A 373 14.43 -14.08 -16.81
N GLY A 374 15.41 -13.57 -16.05
CA GLY A 374 15.77 -12.15 -15.95
C GLY A 374 16.96 -11.68 -16.79
N VAL A 375 17.60 -12.54 -17.59
CA VAL A 375 18.71 -12.15 -18.49
C VAL A 375 18.14 -11.95 -19.90
N GLY A 376 17.85 -10.70 -20.29
CA GLY A 376 17.09 -10.37 -21.52
C GLY A 376 17.85 -10.58 -22.85
N PRO A 377 17.24 -10.28 -24.03
CA PRO A 377 15.82 -10.42 -24.41
C PRO A 377 15.57 -11.75 -25.18
N PRO A 378 14.34 -12.31 -25.14
CA PRO A 378 13.31 -11.87 -26.09
C PRO A 378 11.96 -11.55 -25.40
N VAL A 379 11.46 -10.32 -25.62
CA VAL A 379 10.15 -9.78 -25.17
C VAL A 379 9.97 -9.68 -23.63
N PRO A 380 9.77 -8.46 -23.06
CA PRO A 380 9.49 -8.29 -21.63
C PRO A 380 8.31 -9.15 -21.15
N GLY A 381 8.47 -9.78 -19.99
CA GLY A 381 7.45 -10.62 -19.38
C GLY A 381 7.30 -12.00 -20.00
N VAL A 382 8.21 -12.44 -20.88
CA VAL A 382 8.14 -13.75 -21.54
C VAL A 382 9.37 -14.60 -21.17
N ALA A 383 9.16 -15.86 -20.81
CA ALA A 383 10.23 -16.83 -20.61
C ALA A 383 9.94 -18.14 -21.32
N ARG A 384 11.00 -18.84 -21.73
CA ARG A 384 10.89 -20.15 -22.37
C ARG A 384 10.64 -21.24 -21.33
N LEU A 385 9.60 -22.04 -21.53
CA LEU A 385 9.33 -23.25 -20.74
C LEU A 385 10.07 -24.45 -21.32
N SER A 386 9.97 -24.61 -22.65
CA SER A 386 10.59 -25.66 -23.47
C SER A 386 10.82 -25.17 -24.89
N GLU A 387 11.28 -26.04 -25.79
CA GLU A 387 11.50 -25.68 -27.20
C GLU A 387 10.23 -25.17 -27.91
N ARG A 388 9.04 -25.61 -27.48
CA ARG A 388 7.76 -25.28 -28.13
C ARG A 388 6.87 -24.34 -27.32
N TRP A 389 7.16 -24.16 -26.03
CA TRP A 389 6.27 -23.47 -25.11
C TRP A 389 6.97 -22.30 -24.41
N SER A 390 6.26 -21.19 -24.31
CA SER A 390 6.66 -20.03 -23.51
C SER A 390 5.59 -19.69 -22.48
N VAL A 391 6.03 -19.13 -21.37
CA VAL A 391 5.18 -18.49 -20.36
C VAL A 391 5.27 -16.98 -20.51
N THR A 392 4.15 -16.30 -20.33
CA THR A 392 4.01 -14.85 -20.38
C THR A 392 3.37 -14.38 -19.07
N ALA A 393 3.99 -13.41 -18.40
CA ALA A 393 3.41 -12.76 -17.22
C ALA A 393 2.22 -11.89 -17.64
N THR A 394 1.09 -12.01 -16.93
CA THR A 394 -0.08 -11.14 -17.12
C THR A 394 -0.48 -10.57 -15.77
N ARG A 395 -1.28 -9.50 -15.74
CA ARG A 395 -1.76 -8.95 -14.45
C ARG A 395 -2.61 -9.96 -13.68
N ALA A 396 -3.41 -10.76 -14.37
CA ALA A 396 -4.28 -11.76 -13.75
C ALA A 396 -3.59 -13.10 -13.46
N GLY A 397 -2.31 -13.27 -13.79
CA GLY A 397 -1.59 -14.54 -13.64
C GLY A 397 -0.63 -14.83 -14.79
N LEU A 398 -0.73 -15.98 -15.44
CA LEU A 398 0.21 -16.46 -16.46
C LEU A 398 -0.49 -16.91 -17.75
N GLY A 399 0.14 -16.67 -18.89
CA GLY A 399 -0.25 -17.22 -20.18
C GLY A 399 0.79 -18.22 -20.68
N VAL A 400 0.38 -19.43 -21.03
CA VAL A 400 1.21 -20.49 -21.60
C VAL A 400 0.80 -20.69 -23.06
N GLY A 401 1.69 -20.34 -23.96
CA GLY A 401 1.43 -20.35 -25.41
C GLY A 401 2.58 -20.97 -26.19
N THR A 402 2.36 -21.15 -27.49
CA THR A 402 3.43 -21.61 -28.38
C THR A 402 4.54 -20.56 -28.44
N ALA A 403 5.80 -21.02 -28.48
CA ALA A 403 6.95 -20.12 -28.47
C ALA A 403 6.87 -19.12 -29.65
N GLY A 404 6.97 -17.83 -29.34
CA GLY A 404 6.85 -16.74 -30.32
C GLY A 404 5.43 -16.17 -30.49
N GLU A 405 4.40 -16.80 -29.92
CA GLU A 405 3.04 -16.28 -29.90
C GLU A 405 2.85 -15.30 -28.74
N ARG A 406 2.36 -14.09 -29.03
CA ARG A 406 2.08 -13.07 -28.00
C ARG A 406 0.68 -13.25 -27.44
N ILE A 407 0.60 -13.61 -26.16
CA ILE A 407 -0.66 -13.56 -25.40
C ILE A 407 -0.88 -12.12 -24.96
N SER A 408 -2.08 -11.58 -25.21
CA SER A 408 -2.42 -10.21 -24.81
C SER A 408 -2.46 -10.08 -23.29
N PHE A 409 -1.55 -9.25 -22.76
CA PHE A 409 -1.32 -9.01 -21.33
C PHE A 409 -2.52 -8.42 -20.57
N ALA A 410 -3.51 -7.87 -21.30
CA ALA A 410 -4.58 -7.04 -20.74
C ALA A 410 -5.98 -7.67 -20.82
N ALA A 411 -6.13 -8.88 -21.37
CA ALA A 411 -7.47 -9.40 -21.71
C ALA A 411 -8.33 -9.78 -20.49
N ARG A 412 -7.70 -10.19 -19.38
CA ARG A 412 -8.41 -10.67 -18.20
C ARG A 412 -8.37 -9.63 -17.06
N PRO A 413 -9.53 -9.25 -16.51
CA PRO A 413 -9.59 -8.45 -15.29
C PRO A 413 -8.90 -9.17 -14.12
N LEU A 414 -8.26 -8.42 -13.25
CA LEU A 414 -7.71 -8.95 -12.01
C LEU A 414 -8.84 -9.40 -11.07
N HIS A 415 -8.61 -10.51 -10.36
CA HIS A 415 -9.52 -10.99 -9.31
C HIS A 415 -8.75 -11.43 -8.06
N ALA A 416 -9.19 -10.95 -6.89
CA ALA A 416 -8.56 -11.33 -5.63
C ALA A 416 -8.60 -12.84 -5.35
N GLY A 417 -9.72 -13.50 -5.62
CA GLY A 417 -9.85 -14.93 -5.36
C GLY A 417 -9.32 -15.86 -6.47
N ARG A 418 -8.67 -15.34 -7.52
CA ARG A 418 -8.27 -16.15 -8.69
C ARG A 418 -7.00 -15.63 -9.38
N ALA A 419 -5.97 -16.49 -9.43
CA ALA A 419 -4.83 -16.35 -10.32
C ALA A 419 -5.06 -17.20 -11.58
N ALA A 420 -5.18 -16.59 -12.74
CA ALA A 420 -5.43 -17.30 -14.00
C ALA A 420 -4.14 -17.89 -14.57
N ILE A 421 -4.20 -19.15 -15.00
CA ILE A 421 -3.17 -19.75 -15.85
C ILE A 421 -3.85 -20.12 -17.17
N ASP A 422 -3.74 -19.25 -18.17
CA ASP A 422 -4.33 -19.44 -19.50
C ASP A 422 -3.40 -20.31 -20.35
N VAL A 423 -3.90 -21.40 -20.95
CA VAL A 423 -3.10 -22.39 -21.68
C VAL A 423 -3.63 -22.61 -23.10
N GLY A 424 -2.72 -22.50 -24.07
CA GLY A 424 -2.97 -22.75 -25.47
C GLY A 424 -3.69 -21.61 -26.18
N THR A 425 -4.02 -21.85 -27.45
CA THR A 425 -4.67 -20.87 -28.33
C THR A 425 -6.07 -21.38 -28.72
N PRO A 426 -7.11 -20.53 -28.67
CA PRO A 426 -8.45 -20.90 -29.09
C PRO A 426 -8.48 -21.60 -30.46
N GLY A 427 -9.13 -22.77 -30.52
CA GLY A 427 -9.32 -23.55 -31.75
C GLY A 427 -8.11 -24.38 -32.21
N ARG A 428 -6.91 -24.15 -31.66
CA ARG A 428 -5.71 -24.95 -31.97
C ARG A 428 -5.64 -26.21 -31.10
N PRO A 429 -5.18 -27.36 -31.64
CA PRO A 429 -4.96 -28.55 -30.83
C PRO A 429 -3.86 -28.28 -29.79
N LEU A 430 -4.06 -28.80 -28.58
CA LEU A 430 -3.04 -28.76 -27.54
C LEU A 430 -2.07 -29.93 -27.73
N ASP A 431 -0.82 -29.62 -28.06
CA ASP A 431 0.24 -30.61 -28.27
C ASP A 431 0.63 -31.27 -26.93
N GLU A 432 0.89 -32.59 -26.93
CA GLU A 432 1.20 -33.37 -25.72
C GLU A 432 2.44 -32.87 -24.97
N SER A 433 3.37 -32.19 -25.66
CA SER A 433 4.55 -31.55 -25.05
C SER A 433 4.21 -30.42 -24.07
N VAL A 434 2.94 -30.00 -24.00
CA VAL A 434 2.45 -29.03 -23.01
C VAL A 434 2.54 -29.57 -21.58
N LEU A 435 2.36 -30.89 -21.38
CA LEU A 435 2.23 -31.47 -20.04
C LEU A 435 3.55 -31.38 -19.26
N PRO A 436 4.72 -31.76 -19.82
CA PRO A 436 6.01 -31.50 -19.17
C PRO A 436 6.28 -30.01 -18.90
N ALA A 437 5.88 -29.13 -19.83
CA ALA A 437 6.06 -27.69 -19.68
C ALA A 437 5.22 -27.13 -18.52
N LEU A 438 3.95 -27.54 -18.39
CA LEU A 438 3.08 -27.16 -17.28
C LEU A 438 3.57 -27.74 -15.96
N ARG A 439 4.08 -28.98 -15.93
CA ARG A 439 4.67 -29.56 -14.71
C ARG A 439 5.82 -28.71 -14.18
N LYS A 440 6.73 -28.29 -15.07
CA LYS A 440 7.83 -27.38 -14.72
C LYS A 440 7.31 -26.06 -14.18
N LEU A 441 6.29 -25.48 -14.81
CA LEU A 441 5.70 -24.22 -14.36
C LEU A 441 5.04 -24.34 -12.98
N LEU A 442 4.15 -25.30 -12.80
CA LEU A 442 3.40 -25.51 -11.56
C LEU A 442 4.31 -25.88 -10.38
N GLY A 443 5.42 -26.59 -10.66
CA GLY A 443 6.46 -26.83 -9.65
C GLY A 443 7.21 -25.57 -9.21
N ALA A 444 7.25 -24.52 -10.04
CA ALA A 444 7.97 -23.28 -9.78
C ALA A 444 7.11 -22.17 -9.16
N VAL A 445 5.79 -22.18 -9.41
CA VAL A 445 4.83 -21.23 -8.81
C VAL A 445 4.77 -21.42 -7.29
N THR A 446 4.67 -20.34 -6.53
CA THR A 446 4.59 -20.36 -5.06
C THR A 446 3.26 -20.91 -4.55
N GLU A 447 3.23 -21.33 -3.28
CA GLU A 447 2.05 -21.96 -2.66
C GLU A 447 0.82 -21.03 -2.67
N ASP A 448 1.00 -19.76 -2.30
CA ASP A 448 -0.04 -18.72 -2.27
C ASP A 448 -0.75 -18.57 -3.63
N VAL A 449 0.02 -18.58 -4.72
CA VAL A 449 -0.54 -18.49 -6.07
C VAL A 449 -1.24 -19.79 -6.46
N ARG A 450 -0.71 -20.97 -6.10
CA ARG A 450 -1.34 -22.27 -6.43
C ARG A 450 -2.69 -22.46 -5.76
N GLU A 451 -2.84 -22.00 -4.51
CA GLU A 451 -4.11 -22.05 -3.78
C GLU A 451 -5.23 -21.26 -4.50
N HIS A 452 -4.85 -20.17 -5.17
CA HIS A 452 -5.75 -19.29 -5.91
C HIS A 452 -5.79 -19.60 -7.42
N ALA A 453 -4.98 -20.55 -7.90
CA ALA A 453 -4.81 -20.78 -9.32
C ALA A 453 -6.03 -21.43 -9.98
N VAL A 454 -6.38 -20.93 -11.16
CA VAL A 454 -7.39 -21.48 -12.05
C VAL A 454 -6.78 -21.70 -13.43
N LEU A 455 -6.71 -22.96 -13.86
CA LEU A 455 -6.21 -23.32 -15.19
C LEU A 455 -7.33 -23.14 -16.21
N TYR A 456 -7.12 -22.26 -17.19
CA TYR A 456 -8.01 -22.03 -18.32
C TYR A 456 -7.42 -22.65 -19.57
N VAL A 457 -8.08 -23.65 -20.13
CA VAL A 457 -7.62 -24.33 -21.33
C VAL A 457 -8.41 -23.82 -22.54
N HIS A 458 -7.68 -23.20 -23.48
CA HIS A 458 -8.24 -22.60 -24.70
C HIS A 458 -8.10 -23.50 -25.93
N GLY A 459 -7.12 -24.41 -25.91
CA GLY A 459 -6.87 -25.37 -26.99
C GLY A 459 -7.86 -26.53 -27.03
N ARG A 460 -7.95 -27.20 -28.18
CA ARG A 460 -8.67 -28.48 -28.34
C ARG A 460 -7.86 -29.58 -27.67
N CYS A 461 -8.47 -30.24 -26.68
CA CYS A 461 -7.86 -31.36 -25.94
C CYS A 461 -8.65 -32.64 -26.14
N THR A 462 -7.97 -33.78 -26.17
CA THR A 462 -8.61 -35.09 -26.08
C THR A 462 -9.09 -35.36 -24.65
N ARG A 463 -9.98 -36.36 -24.47
CA ARG A 463 -10.43 -36.76 -23.13
C ARG A 463 -9.30 -37.27 -22.24
N GLU A 464 -8.30 -37.91 -22.84
CA GLU A 464 -7.12 -38.42 -22.14
C GLU A 464 -6.24 -37.28 -21.64
N GLN A 465 -5.90 -36.32 -22.52
CA GLN A 465 -5.16 -35.12 -22.15
C GLN A 465 -5.84 -34.32 -21.03
N MET A 466 -7.18 -34.21 -21.06
CA MET A 466 -7.92 -33.55 -19.97
C MET A 466 -7.79 -34.28 -18.63
N ARG A 467 -7.78 -35.63 -18.64
CA ARG A 467 -7.56 -36.43 -17.42
C ARG A 467 -6.14 -36.25 -16.88
N GLU A 468 -5.15 -36.24 -17.76
CA GLU A 468 -3.75 -35.99 -17.39
C GLU A 468 -3.53 -34.59 -16.84
N LEU A 469 -4.14 -33.56 -17.46
CA LEU A 469 -4.14 -32.20 -16.93
C LEU A 469 -4.77 -32.13 -15.53
N SER A 470 -5.87 -32.84 -15.33
CA SER A 470 -6.57 -32.87 -14.04
C SER A 470 -5.72 -33.52 -12.95
N ARG A 471 -5.01 -34.62 -13.28
CA ARG A 471 -4.05 -35.27 -12.38
C ARG A 471 -2.87 -34.35 -12.06
N LEU A 472 -2.27 -33.76 -13.10
CA LEU A 472 -1.15 -32.82 -12.95
C LEU A 472 -1.52 -31.65 -12.03
N MET A 473 -2.72 -31.09 -12.21
CA MET A 473 -3.21 -30.01 -11.35
C MET A 473 -3.36 -30.44 -9.90
N ALA A 474 -3.94 -31.61 -9.64
CA ALA A 474 -4.09 -32.17 -8.30
C ALA A 474 -2.74 -32.40 -7.62
N ASP A 475 -1.76 -32.96 -8.35
CA ASP A 475 -0.39 -33.19 -7.87
C ASP A 475 0.30 -31.90 -7.39
N HIS A 476 -0.07 -30.76 -7.99
CA HIS A 476 0.48 -29.44 -7.66
C HIS A 476 -0.48 -28.56 -6.84
N GLY A 477 -1.59 -29.10 -6.33
CA GLY A 477 -2.52 -28.37 -5.46
C GLY A 477 -3.39 -27.32 -6.16
N VAL A 478 -3.45 -27.30 -7.50
CA VAL A 478 -4.34 -26.42 -8.27
C VAL A 478 -5.73 -27.06 -8.36
N ARG A 479 -6.76 -26.41 -7.81
CA ARG A 479 -8.06 -27.06 -7.60
C ARG A 479 -9.10 -26.82 -8.70
N ARG A 480 -8.85 -25.89 -9.63
CA ARG A 480 -9.89 -25.40 -10.55
C ARG A 480 -9.43 -25.44 -12.00
N LEU A 481 -10.08 -26.28 -12.80
CA LEU A 481 -9.89 -26.40 -14.25
C LEU A 481 -11.12 -25.87 -14.98
N ARG A 482 -10.91 -25.04 -16.00
CA ARG A 482 -11.97 -24.45 -16.82
C ARG A 482 -11.62 -24.62 -18.30
N THR A 483 -12.53 -25.19 -19.08
CA THR A 483 -12.52 -25.06 -20.53
C THR A 483 -13.44 -23.89 -20.85
N THR A 484 -12.88 -22.75 -21.23
CA THR A 484 -13.69 -21.55 -21.49
C THR A 484 -13.03 -20.79 -22.64
N PRO A 485 -13.78 -20.26 -23.62
CA PRO A 485 -13.22 -19.29 -24.54
C PRO A 485 -12.70 -18.07 -23.76
N PRO A 486 -11.64 -17.39 -24.23
CA PRO A 486 -11.10 -16.22 -23.55
C PRO A 486 -12.20 -15.14 -23.44
N PRO A 487 -12.19 -14.30 -22.39
CA PRO A 487 -13.00 -13.09 -22.42
C PRO A 487 -12.62 -12.30 -23.67
N SER A 488 -13.59 -12.00 -24.53
CA SER A 488 -13.36 -11.13 -25.67
C SER A 488 -12.81 -9.80 -25.17
N PRO A 489 -11.78 -9.21 -25.81
CA PRO A 489 -11.38 -7.84 -25.50
C PRO A 489 -12.61 -6.96 -25.73
N LEU A 490 -13.04 -6.28 -24.66
CA LEU A 490 -14.16 -5.32 -24.58
C LEU A 490 -14.88 -5.09 -25.91
N ARG A 491 -15.91 -5.90 -26.19
CA ARG A 491 -16.95 -5.49 -27.13
C ARG A 491 -17.62 -4.29 -26.45
N ARG A 492 -17.21 -3.08 -26.84
CA ARG A 492 -17.87 -1.81 -26.50
C ARG A 492 -19.37 -2.11 -26.55
N ALA A 493 -20.04 -2.04 -25.40
CA ALA A 493 -21.49 -2.13 -25.37
C ALA A 493 -21.99 -1.13 -26.40
N ALA A 494 -22.64 -1.64 -27.46
CA ALA A 494 -23.32 -0.75 -28.38
C ALA A 494 -24.28 0.09 -27.52
N PRO A 495 -24.35 1.41 -27.72
CA PRO A 495 -25.34 2.21 -27.02
C PRO A 495 -26.70 1.55 -27.23
N ALA A 496 -27.42 1.33 -26.13
CA ALA A 496 -28.79 0.85 -26.19
C ALA A 496 -29.54 1.73 -27.19
N PRO A 497 -30.38 1.17 -28.08
CA PRO A 497 -31.20 1.99 -28.95
C PRO A 497 -31.97 2.96 -28.06
N ALA A 498 -31.79 4.26 -28.33
CA ALA A 498 -32.46 5.32 -27.63
C ALA A 498 -33.95 4.96 -27.55
N ALA A 499 -34.46 4.77 -26.33
CA ALA A 499 -35.87 4.64 -26.08
C ALA A 499 -36.56 5.80 -26.78
N GLY A 500 -37.53 5.45 -27.63
CA GLY A 500 -38.26 6.39 -28.47
C GLY A 500 -38.74 7.58 -27.65
N ARG A 501 -38.30 8.76 -28.10
CA ARG A 501 -38.89 10.03 -27.70
C ARG A 501 -40.39 9.94 -28.03
N PRO A 502 -41.31 10.18 -27.07
CA PRO A 502 -42.72 10.23 -27.41
C PRO A 502 -42.96 11.39 -28.39
N PRO A 503 -43.88 11.24 -29.36
CA PRO A 503 -44.18 12.30 -30.30
C PRO A 503 -44.73 13.50 -29.53
N ILE A 504 -44.10 14.66 -29.74
CA ILE A 504 -44.64 15.96 -29.39
C ILE A 504 -45.89 16.14 -30.24
N SER A 505 -47.06 16.11 -29.62
CA SER A 505 -48.31 16.56 -30.22
C SER A 505 -48.14 18.03 -30.60
N VAL A 506 -47.98 18.29 -31.89
CA VAL A 506 -48.08 19.63 -32.46
C VAL A 506 -49.57 19.98 -32.44
N GLU A 507 -49.95 20.78 -31.45
CA GLU A 507 -51.26 21.40 -31.37
C GLU A 507 -51.35 22.47 -32.45
N THR A 508 -51.87 22.07 -33.61
CA THR A 508 -52.23 22.99 -34.69
C THR A 508 -53.33 23.93 -34.20
N HIS A 509 -52.93 25.16 -33.87
CA HIS A 509 -53.82 26.32 -33.80
C HIS A 509 -54.59 26.45 -35.13
N ARG A 510 -55.84 26.02 -35.14
CA ARG A 510 -56.80 26.37 -36.18
C ARG A 510 -57.42 27.71 -35.77
N ARG A 511 -56.92 28.79 -36.36
CA ARG A 511 -57.65 30.06 -36.47
C ARG A 511 -58.86 29.82 -37.38
N THR A 512 -60.07 29.95 -36.85
CA THR A 512 -61.25 30.28 -37.65
C THR A 512 -61.45 31.79 -37.62
N PRO A 513 -61.86 32.42 -38.75
CA PRO A 513 -62.12 33.84 -38.81
C PRO A 513 -63.50 34.20 -38.22
N THR A 514 -63.52 35.41 -37.67
CA THR A 514 -64.61 36.39 -37.52
C THR A 514 -65.95 36.09 -38.17
N ASP A 515 -67.03 36.32 -37.42
CA ASP A 515 -68.17 37.14 -37.87
C ASP A 515 -68.80 37.87 -36.66
N ASP A 516 -68.77 39.20 -36.75
CA ASP A 516 -69.57 40.21 -36.02
C ASP A 516 -71.01 40.23 -36.61
N PRO A 517 -72.05 40.82 -35.97
CA PRO A 517 -72.01 42.07 -35.18
C PRO A 517 -72.68 42.05 -33.80
#